data_AF-A0A841JK37-F1
#
_entry.id   AF-A0A841JK37-F1
#
_cell.length_a   1.000
_cell.length_b   1.000
_cell.length_c   1.000
_cell.angle_alpha   90.00
_cell.angle_beta   90.00
_cell.angle_gamma   90.00
#
_symmetry.space_group_name_H-M   'P 1'
#
loop_
_entity.id
_entity.type
_entity.pdbx_description
1 polymer ?
#
loop_
_entity_poly.entity_id
_entity_poly.type
_entity_poly.pdbx_seq_one_letter_code
_entity_poly.pdbx_strand_id
1 'polypeptide(L)'
;MIKLMDSLRAKIAQWPYSLLSIMAAVASFGLYTSMYAFRKAFAAGTFTGQQYLHIDYKVWLVIAQVVGYTFSKFYGIRFIAEVNSKNRARYILTLIGIAWLALLAFAIVPAPFNIIFLFVNGFPLGLIWGLVFGYLEGRRSTEFMAAVLSISLIFASGFVKTVGRTLLNVFHVNEYHMPFLTGAIFVLPLLLFVFCMELMPAPTAEDQKLRTKRSPMNAAERKQFLMRFLPGIILTIIIYVLLTIMRDVRDNFEVEIWADLGVKSNSIYTNIDSIISIIVLVAMSLLILVKKNLKAFSIIHLLIIGGCLLVGVSTMLFTMKLISPISWMTMAGLGLYLGYVPYNAIFFERMIATFNYKSNVGFIMYVADSMGYLGSVSILLVKELGHPNISWGHFFQQGVMIVGLVGGICGVLSLIYFLQSARPSQNSKLKSQNEQAGLLGNDHLITGNPIN
;
A
#
# COMPACT_ATOMS: atom_id res chain seq x y z
N MET A 1 -27.56 0.45 24.31
CA MET A 1 -26.32 0.45 23.50
C MET A 1 -26.02 1.82 22.89
N ILE A 2 -26.95 2.45 22.14
CA ILE A 2 -26.73 3.78 21.51
C ILE A 2 -26.35 4.88 22.52
N LYS A 3 -27.12 5.06 23.61
CA LYS A 3 -26.81 6.04 24.68
C LYS A 3 -25.43 5.85 25.34
N LEU A 4 -24.99 4.59 25.48
CA LEU A 4 -23.65 4.27 26.02
C LEU A 4 -22.56 4.69 25.04
N MET A 5 -22.76 4.40 23.76
CA MET A 5 -21.83 4.75 22.69
C MET A 5 -21.69 6.27 22.54
N ASP A 6 -22.79 7.01 22.63
CA ASP A 6 -22.78 8.47 22.59
C ASP A 6 -22.10 9.07 23.82
N SER A 7 -22.31 8.51 25.02
CA SER A 7 -21.60 8.92 26.23
C SER A 7 -20.08 8.70 26.14
N LEU A 8 -19.66 7.55 25.61
CA LEU A 8 -18.24 7.23 25.40
C LEU A 8 -17.61 8.14 24.34
N ARG A 9 -18.30 8.39 23.22
CA ARG A 9 -17.88 9.35 22.19
C ARG A 9 -17.69 10.75 22.78
N ALA A 10 -18.63 11.21 23.61
CA ALA A 10 -18.53 12.51 24.26
C ALA A 10 -17.32 12.61 25.20
N LYS A 11 -17.01 11.55 25.95
CA LYS A 11 -15.80 11.49 26.79
C LYS A 11 -14.51 11.51 25.96
N ILE A 12 -14.46 10.72 24.88
CA ILE A 12 -13.28 10.64 24.00
C ILE A 12 -13.08 11.94 23.22
N ALA A 13 -14.15 12.67 22.88
CA ALA A 13 -14.06 13.98 22.24
C ALA A 13 -13.34 15.04 23.09
N GLN A 14 -13.28 14.84 24.42
CA GLN A 14 -12.56 15.71 25.35
C GLN A 14 -11.09 15.33 25.52
N TRP A 15 -10.64 14.22 24.94
CA TRP A 15 -9.24 13.79 25.06
C TRP A 15 -8.30 14.72 24.30
N PRO A 16 -7.03 14.81 24.73
CA PRO A 16 -6.02 15.52 23.96
C PRO A 16 -5.90 14.94 22.56
N TYR A 17 -5.77 15.82 21.56
CA TYR A 17 -5.78 15.44 20.14
C TYR A 17 -4.70 14.39 19.78
N SER A 18 -3.55 14.43 20.46
CA SER A 18 -2.47 13.44 20.30
C SER A 18 -2.93 12.04 20.72
N LEU A 19 -3.58 11.91 21.87
CA LEU A 19 -4.12 10.64 22.36
C LEU A 19 -5.22 10.11 21.43
N LEU A 20 -6.09 11.00 20.93
CA LEU A 20 -7.10 10.63 19.95
C LEU A 20 -6.47 10.09 18.65
N SER A 21 -5.39 10.74 18.18
CA SER A 21 -4.66 10.32 16.99
C SER A 21 -3.96 8.97 17.18
N ILE A 22 -3.39 8.72 18.36
CA ILE A 22 -2.77 7.44 18.71
C ILE A 22 -3.83 6.34 18.78
N MET A 23 -4.95 6.59 19.45
CA MET A 23 -6.05 5.63 19.53
C MET A 23 -6.57 5.26 18.13
N ALA A 24 -6.79 6.25 17.25
CA ALA A 24 -7.21 6.02 15.88
C ALA A 24 -6.16 5.23 15.07
N ALA A 25 -4.88 5.55 15.22
CA ALA A 25 -3.79 4.82 14.57
C ALA A 25 -3.75 3.35 15.02
N VAL A 26 -3.81 3.08 16.33
CA VAL A 26 -3.81 1.73 16.90
C VAL A 26 -5.08 0.96 16.52
N ALA A 27 -6.25 1.60 16.59
CA ALA A 27 -7.52 0.96 16.24
C ALA A 27 -7.60 0.62 14.75
N SER A 28 -7.16 1.54 13.88
CA SER A 28 -7.11 1.26 12.44
C SER A 28 -6.09 0.18 12.08
N PHE A 29 -4.91 0.18 12.73
CA PHE A 29 -3.92 -0.88 12.61
C PHE A 29 -4.51 -2.23 13.02
N GLY A 30 -5.07 -2.32 14.23
CA GLY A 30 -5.62 -3.57 14.76
C GLY A 30 -6.81 -4.10 13.96
N LEU A 31 -7.72 -3.22 13.53
CA LEU A 31 -8.84 -3.59 12.66
C LEU A 31 -8.32 -4.19 11.35
N TYR A 32 -7.37 -3.51 10.72
CA TYR A 32 -6.87 -3.93 9.42
C TYR A 32 -5.99 -5.19 9.52
N THR A 33 -5.19 -5.33 10.58
CA THR A 33 -4.48 -6.56 10.92
C THR A 33 -5.45 -7.72 11.11
N SER A 34 -6.57 -7.50 11.79
CA SER A 34 -7.58 -8.54 12.00
C SER A 34 -8.29 -8.92 10.70
N MET A 35 -8.61 -7.94 9.86
CA MET A 35 -9.17 -8.21 8.53
C MET A 35 -8.22 -9.04 7.65
N TYR A 36 -6.91 -8.84 7.79
CA TYR A 36 -5.91 -9.58 7.04
C TYR A 36 -5.98 -11.10 7.26
N ALA A 37 -6.50 -11.56 8.39
CA ALA A 37 -6.76 -12.98 8.64
C ALA A 37 -7.71 -13.60 7.61
N PHE A 38 -8.74 -12.86 7.21
CA PHE A 38 -9.73 -13.29 6.21
C PHE A 38 -9.19 -13.18 4.77
N ARG A 39 -8.07 -12.48 4.58
CA ARG A 39 -7.43 -12.27 3.29
C ARG A 39 -6.29 -13.26 3.05
N LYS A 40 -5.32 -13.32 3.96
CA LYS A 40 -4.01 -13.92 3.72
C LYS A 40 -3.78 -15.26 4.42
N ALA A 41 -4.74 -15.75 5.21
CA ALA A 41 -4.59 -17.04 5.88
C ALA A 41 -4.35 -18.19 4.89
N PHE A 42 -5.05 -18.23 3.75
CA PHE A 42 -4.83 -19.28 2.74
C PHE A 42 -3.39 -19.34 2.20
N ALA A 43 -2.66 -18.23 2.18
CA ALA A 43 -1.27 -18.21 1.73
C ALA A 43 -0.31 -18.94 2.69
N ALA A 44 -0.75 -19.27 3.91
CA ALA A 44 -0.02 -20.14 4.84
C ALA A 44 -0.05 -21.62 4.41
N GLY A 45 -1.03 -22.01 3.60
CA GLY A 45 -1.12 -23.32 2.96
C GLY A 45 -0.22 -23.41 1.73
N THR A 46 0.21 -24.63 1.42
CA THR A 46 1.01 -24.99 0.25
C THR A 46 0.19 -25.71 -0.83
N PHE A 47 -0.89 -26.40 -0.46
CA PHE A 47 -1.80 -27.10 -1.38
C PHE A 47 -1.08 -28.06 -2.34
N THR A 48 -0.10 -28.80 -1.82
CA THR A 48 0.81 -29.64 -2.60
C THR A 48 0.09 -30.72 -3.39
N GLY A 49 0.55 -30.98 -4.62
CA GLY A 49 0.11 -32.12 -5.43
C GLY A 49 -1.14 -31.89 -6.26
N GLN A 50 -1.68 -30.67 -6.31
CA GLN A 50 -2.83 -30.31 -7.15
C GLN A 50 -2.43 -29.31 -8.22
N GLN A 51 -2.68 -29.67 -9.47
CA GLN A 51 -2.44 -28.81 -10.63
C GLN A 51 -3.63 -28.90 -11.58
N TYR A 52 -4.02 -27.75 -12.13
CA TYR A 52 -5.09 -27.65 -13.11
C TYR A 52 -4.60 -26.81 -14.28
N LEU A 53 -4.72 -27.33 -15.50
CA LEU A 53 -4.17 -26.69 -16.72
C LEU A 53 -2.67 -26.36 -16.60
N HIS A 54 -1.88 -27.28 -16.02
CA HIS A 54 -0.44 -27.11 -15.76
C HIS A 54 -0.06 -25.92 -14.87
N ILE A 55 -1.03 -25.36 -14.14
CA ILE A 55 -0.85 -24.30 -13.17
C ILE A 55 -1.12 -24.87 -11.78
N ASP A 56 -0.21 -24.59 -10.85
CA ASP A 56 -0.34 -24.95 -9.44
C ASP A 56 -1.65 -24.41 -8.83
N TYR A 57 -2.31 -25.24 -8.03
CA TYR A 57 -3.59 -24.88 -7.43
C TYR A 57 -3.50 -23.64 -6.53
N LYS A 58 -2.41 -23.45 -5.78
CA LYS A 58 -2.21 -22.24 -4.97
C LYS A 58 -2.12 -20.99 -5.85
N VAL A 59 -1.49 -21.10 -7.02
CA VAL A 59 -1.42 -19.99 -7.99
C VAL A 59 -2.82 -19.62 -8.47
N TRP A 60 -3.68 -20.59 -8.76
CA TRP A 60 -5.09 -20.32 -9.08
C TRP A 60 -5.82 -19.58 -7.96
N LEU A 61 -5.62 -19.96 -6.70
CA LEU A 61 -6.22 -19.27 -5.56
C LEU A 61 -5.76 -17.81 -5.45
N VAL A 62 -4.45 -17.57 -5.63
CA VAL A 62 -3.88 -16.22 -5.62
C VAL A 62 -4.47 -15.38 -6.76
N ILE A 63 -4.52 -15.92 -7.98
CA ILE A 63 -5.09 -15.23 -9.15
C ILE A 63 -6.57 -14.91 -8.91
N ALA A 64 -7.37 -15.88 -8.49
CA ALA A 64 -8.80 -15.69 -8.25
C ALA A 64 -9.04 -14.57 -7.22
N GLN A 65 -8.28 -14.57 -6.12
CA GLN A 65 -8.40 -13.52 -5.11
C GLN A 65 -7.98 -12.15 -5.67
N VAL A 66 -6.83 -12.04 -6.35
CA VAL A 66 -6.34 -10.77 -6.92
C VAL A 66 -7.30 -10.21 -7.97
N VAL A 67 -7.92 -11.06 -8.78
CA VAL A 67 -8.94 -10.66 -9.74
C VAL A 67 -10.16 -10.09 -9.02
N GLY A 68 -10.65 -10.76 -7.96
CA GLY A 68 -11.72 -10.23 -7.11
C GLY A 68 -11.39 -8.84 -6.53
N TYR A 69 -10.17 -8.68 -6.01
CA TYR A 69 -9.66 -7.38 -5.54
C TYR A 69 -9.65 -6.32 -6.64
N THR A 70 -9.24 -6.68 -7.85
CA THR A 70 -9.18 -5.77 -9.00
C THR A 70 -10.58 -5.26 -9.34
N PHE A 71 -11.59 -6.14 -9.43
CA PHE A 71 -12.99 -5.74 -9.64
C PHE A 71 -13.52 -4.86 -8.50
N SER A 72 -13.13 -5.15 -7.25
CA SER A 72 -13.52 -4.33 -6.11
C SER A 72 -13.02 -2.89 -6.20
N LYS A 73 -11.85 -2.65 -6.80
CA LYS A 73 -11.31 -1.29 -6.94
C LYS A 73 -12.15 -0.47 -7.91
N PHE A 74 -12.57 -1.06 -9.03
CA PHE A 74 -13.47 -0.41 -9.98
C PHE A 74 -14.84 -0.10 -9.37
N TYR A 75 -15.43 -1.07 -8.67
CA TYR A 75 -16.70 -0.87 -7.96
C TYR A 75 -16.57 0.15 -6.81
N GLY A 76 -15.44 0.10 -6.10
CA GLY A 76 -15.13 0.88 -4.92
C GLY A 76 -15.06 2.39 -5.15
N ILE A 77 -14.68 2.84 -6.35
CA ILE A 77 -14.64 4.27 -6.70
C ILE A 77 -15.99 4.93 -6.43
N ARG A 78 -17.09 4.27 -6.84
CA ARG A 78 -18.45 4.77 -6.63
C ARG A 78 -18.91 4.47 -5.20
N PHE A 79 -18.75 3.23 -4.75
CA PHE A 79 -19.26 2.79 -3.46
C PHE A 79 -18.67 3.61 -2.29
N ILE A 80 -17.34 3.79 -2.23
CA ILE A 80 -16.67 4.53 -1.15
C ILE A 80 -17.07 6.01 -1.15
N ALA A 81 -17.26 6.60 -2.33
CA ALA A 81 -17.71 7.99 -2.47
C ALA A 81 -19.14 8.22 -1.94
N GLU A 82 -20.00 7.19 -2.00
CA GLU A 82 -21.40 7.23 -1.58
C GLU A 82 -21.61 6.77 -0.11
N VAL A 83 -20.59 6.17 0.53
CA VAL A 83 -20.73 5.64 1.89
C VAL A 83 -20.93 6.75 2.92
N ASN A 84 -22.08 6.71 3.58
CA ASN A 84 -22.36 7.55 4.76
C ASN A 84 -21.46 7.15 5.94
N SER A 85 -20.85 8.14 6.59
CA SER A 85 -19.98 7.94 7.76
C SER A 85 -20.63 7.14 8.90
N LYS A 86 -21.95 7.25 9.07
CA LYS A 86 -22.71 6.54 10.12
C LYS A 86 -22.83 5.02 9.89
N ASN A 87 -22.69 4.55 8.65
CA ASN A 87 -22.90 3.14 8.30
C ASN A 87 -21.58 2.38 8.06
N ARG A 88 -20.42 3.03 8.24
CA ARG A 88 -19.10 2.46 7.90
C ARG A 88 -18.80 1.16 8.65
N ALA A 89 -19.00 1.12 9.96
CA ALA A 89 -18.79 -0.09 10.76
C ALA A 89 -19.66 -1.26 10.26
N ARG A 90 -20.93 -0.98 9.92
CA ARG A 90 -21.84 -1.99 9.34
C ARG A 90 -21.31 -2.51 8.01
N TYR A 91 -20.86 -1.64 7.11
CA TYR A 91 -20.26 -2.08 5.84
C TYR A 91 -19.00 -2.92 6.05
N ILE A 92 -18.10 -2.52 6.95
CA ILE A 92 -16.88 -3.28 7.28
C ILE A 92 -17.26 -4.69 7.75
N LEU A 93 -18.18 -4.81 8.70
CA LEU A 93 -18.60 -6.10 9.24
C LEU A 93 -19.32 -6.97 8.21
N THR A 94 -20.21 -6.40 7.39
CA THR A 94 -20.91 -7.14 6.34
C THR A 94 -19.94 -7.65 5.28
N LEU A 95 -19.02 -6.80 4.80
CA LEU A 95 -18.06 -7.17 3.76
C LEU A 95 -17.09 -8.25 4.26
N ILE A 96 -16.55 -8.11 5.47
CA ILE A 96 -15.70 -9.16 6.08
C ILE A 96 -16.51 -10.43 6.33
N GLY A 97 -17.77 -10.32 6.76
CA GLY A 97 -18.67 -11.46 6.94
C GLY A 97 -18.91 -12.24 5.65
N ILE A 98 -19.17 -11.56 4.53
CA ILE A 98 -19.27 -12.19 3.20
C ILE A 98 -17.96 -12.89 2.84
N ALA A 99 -16.82 -12.22 3.06
CA ALA A 99 -15.51 -12.81 2.78
C ALA A 99 -15.25 -14.07 3.63
N TRP A 100 -15.69 -14.07 4.88
CA TRP A 100 -15.53 -15.19 5.80
C TRP A 100 -16.43 -16.37 5.45
N LEU A 101 -17.68 -16.11 5.06
CA LEU A 101 -18.58 -17.13 4.52
C LEU A 101 -18.05 -17.73 3.22
N ALA A 102 -17.39 -16.93 2.37
CA ALA A 102 -16.71 -17.45 1.19
C ALA A 102 -15.56 -18.40 1.56
N LEU A 103 -14.80 -18.12 2.64
CA LEU A 103 -13.79 -19.08 3.14
C LEU A 103 -14.41 -20.37 3.71
N LEU A 104 -15.60 -20.30 4.30
CA LEU A 104 -16.33 -21.49 4.71
C LEU A 104 -16.77 -22.32 3.49
N ALA A 105 -17.33 -21.67 2.48
CA ALA A 105 -17.70 -22.34 1.23
C ALA A 105 -16.48 -22.94 0.51
N PHE A 106 -15.33 -22.24 0.55
CA PHE A 106 -14.05 -22.75 0.06
C PHE A 106 -13.62 -24.05 0.76
N ALA A 107 -13.84 -24.15 2.07
CA ALA A 107 -13.48 -25.32 2.86
C ALA A 107 -14.35 -26.56 2.58
N ILE A 108 -15.62 -26.35 2.21
CA ILE A 108 -16.62 -27.42 2.02
C ILE A 108 -16.67 -27.89 0.56
N VAL A 109 -16.56 -26.96 -0.40
CA VAL A 109 -16.65 -27.31 -1.83
C VAL A 109 -15.34 -27.95 -2.30
N PRO A 110 -15.39 -29.07 -3.06
CA PRO A 110 -14.19 -29.73 -3.55
C PRO A 110 -13.44 -28.90 -4.61
N ALA A 111 -12.12 -29.07 -4.66
CA ALA A 111 -11.29 -28.54 -5.75
C ALA A 111 -11.64 -29.20 -7.09
N PRO A 112 -11.61 -28.48 -8.23
CA PRO A 112 -11.19 -27.08 -8.40
C PRO A 112 -12.31 -26.04 -8.21
N PHE A 113 -13.57 -26.46 -8.00
CA PHE A 113 -14.72 -25.54 -8.00
C PHE A 113 -14.67 -24.50 -6.89
N ASN A 114 -13.97 -24.81 -5.80
CA ASN A 114 -13.79 -23.89 -4.69
C ASN A 114 -12.92 -22.65 -4.99
N ILE A 115 -12.17 -22.63 -6.10
CA ILE A 115 -11.37 -21.45 -6.53
C ILE A 115 -12.24 -20.20 -6.66
N ILE A 116 -13.51 -20.35 -7.10
CA ILE A 116 -14.44 -19.22 -7.25
C ILE A 116 -14.70 -18.50 -5.92
N PHE A 117 -14.63 -19.20 -4.78
CA PHE A 117 -14.85 -18.57 -3.49
C PHE A 117 -13.68 -17.70 -3.05
N LEU A 118 -12.47 -17.89 -3.60
CA LEU A 118 -11.37 -16.94 -3.38
C LEU A 118 -11.59 -15.64 -4.14
N PHE A 119 -12.25 -15.68 -5.31
CA PHE A 119 -12.71 -14.47 -5.99
C PHE A 119 -13.78 -13.74 -5.16
N VAL A 120 -14.80 -14.46 -4.68
CA VAL A 120 -15.87 -13.90 -3.82
C VAL A 120 -15.32 -13.41 -2.49
N ASN A 121 -14.26 -14.02 -1.97
CA ASN A 121 -13.52 -13.54 -0.80
C ASN A 121 -12.74 -12.25 -1.10
N GLY A 122 -12.02 -12.20 -2.22
CA GLY A 122 -11.18 -11.05 -2.57
C GLY A 122 -11.97 -9.77 -2.86
N PHE A 123 -13.13 -9.88 -3.49
CA PHE A 123 -13.96 -8.73 -3.86
C PHE A 123 -14.36 -7.82 -2.67
N PRO A 124 -15.07 -8.29 -1.63
CA PRO A 124 -15.47 -7.44 -0.52
C PRO A 124 -14.27 -6.88 0.27
N LEU A 125 -13.18 -7.66 0.39
CA LEU A 125 -12.02 -7.28 1.18
C LEU A 125 -11.20 -6.14 0.54
N GLY A 126 -11.27 -5.96 -0.78
CA GLY A 126 -10.58 -4.85 -1.46
C GLY A 126 -11.14 -3.46 -1.16
N LEU A 127 -12.35 -3.38 -0.58
CA LEU A 127 -12.98 -2.12 -0.16
C LEU A 127 -12.62 -1.70 1.27
N ILE A 128 -12.15 -2.64 2.10
CA ILE A 128 -11.98 -2.40 3.54
C ILE A 128 -10.96 -1.31 3.83
N TRP A 129 -9.86 -1.26 3.08
CA TRP A 129 -8.84 -0.22 3.27
C TRP A 129 -9.44 1.18 3.14
N GLY A 130 -10.25 1.42 2.11
CA GLY A 130 -10.90 2.72 1.89
C GLY A 130 -11.91 3.07 2.98
N LEU A 131 -12.67 2.08 3.47
CA LEU A 131 -13.62 2.28 4.57
C LEU A 131 -12.92 2.65 5.88
N VAL A 132 -11.80 1.98 6.20
CA VAL A 132 -10.98 2.25 7.39
C VAL A 132 -10.29 3.59 7.26
N PHE A 133 -9.66 3.86 6.11
CA PHE A 133 -9.01 5.13 5.83
C PHE A 133 -9.99 6.30 5.92
N GLY A 134 -11.24 6.12 5.53
CA GLY A 134 -12.28 7.14 5.65
C GLY A 134 -12.51 7.66 7.07
N TYR A 135 -12.23 6.87 8.13
CA TYR A 135 -12.28 7.35 9.53
C TYR A 135 -11.12 8.28 9.91
N LEU A 136 -9.98 8.08 9.23
CA LEU A 136 -8.72 8.80 9.46
C LEU A 136 -8.63 10.05 8.60
N GLU A 137 -9.25 10.01 7.41
CA GLU A 137 -9.25 11.09 6.44
C GLU A 137 -9.88 12.37 7.00
N GLY A 138 -9.35 13.51 6.54
CA GLY A 138 -9.87 14.83 6.89
C GLY A 138 -9.42 15.33 8.26
N ARG A 139 -8.46 14.66 8.92
CA ARG A 139 -7.88 15.06 10.22
C ARG A 139 -6.49 15.64 10.07
N ARG A 140 -6.06 16.50 11.00
CA ARG A 140 -4.70 17.11 11.01
C ARG A 140 -3.58 16.07 11.05
N SER A 141 -3.80 14.92 11.66
CA SER A 141 -2.85 13.80 11.78
C SER A 141 -3.06 12.68 10.75
N THR A 142 -3.83 12.93 9.68
CA THR A 142 -4.15 11.90 8.66
C THR A 142 -2.88 11.21 8.14
N GLU A 143 -1.82 11.95 7.81
CA GLU A 143 -0.59 11.39 7.23
C GLU A 143 0.06 10.36 8.17
N PHE A 144 0.11 10.66 9.47
CA PHE A 144 0.62 9.74 10.49
C PHE A 144 -0.24 8.48 10.62
N MET A 145 -1.56 8.65 10.77
CA MET A 145 -2.48 7.52 10.92
C MET A 145 -2.51 6.65 9.65
N ALA A 146 -2.41 7.27 8.47
CA ALA A 146 -2.31 6.59 7.18
C ALA A 146 -1.01 5.78 7.04
N ALA A 147 0.11 6.31 7.53
CA ALA A 147 1.37 5.57 7.58
C ALA A 147 1.23 4.34 8.47
N VAL A 148 0.73 4.50 9.71
CA VAL A 148 0.50 3.38 10.65
C VAL A 148 -0.43 2.32 10.05
N LEU A 149 -1.55 2.74 9.44
CA LEU A 149 -2.45 1.84 8.72
C LEU A 149 -1.74 1.10 7.58
N SER A 150 -0.89 1.78 6.79
CA SER A 150 -0.17 1.15 5.69
C SER A 150 0.83 0.10 6.17
N ILE A 151 1.43 0.29 7.34
CA ILE A 151 2.41 -0.65 7.90
C ILE A 151 1.74 -1.92 8.44
N SER A 152 0.47 -1.85 8.82
CA SER A 152 -0.31 -3.03 9.16
C SER A 152 -0.33 -4.07 8.02
N LEU A 153 -0.21 -3.66 6.74
CA LEU A 153 -0.12 -4.56 5.59
C LEU A 153 1.04 -5.55 5.67
N ILE A 154 2.17 -5.11 6.25
CA ILE A 154 3.41 -5.87 6.34
C ILE A 154 3.29 -6.81 7.54
N PHE A 155 3.10 -6.25 8.74
CA PHE A 155 3.02 -7.00 9.98
C PHE A 155 1.91 -8.05 9.95
N ALA A 156 0.72 -7.67 9.48
CA ALA A 156 -0.44 -8.56 9.51
C ALA A 156 -0.26 -9.80 8.66
N SER A 157 0.45 -9.70 7.53
CA SER A 157 0.67 -10.86 6.67
C SER A 157 1.51 -11.94 7.37
N GLY A 158 2.67 -11.56 7.92
CA GLY A 158 3.51 -12.48 8.68
C GLY A 158 2.81 -13.03 9.93
N PHE A 159 2.05 -12.19 10.64
CA PHE A 159 1.30 -12.61 11.83
C PHE A 159 0.22 -13.65 11.50
N VAL A 160 -0.60 -13.39 10.49
CA VAL A 160 -1.65 -14.29 10.04
C VAL A 160 -1.07 -15.61 9.52
N LYS A 161 0.04 -15.58 8.76
CA LYS A 161 0.71 -16.81 8.32
C LYS A 161 1.23 -17.62 9.50
N THR A 162 1.79 -16.97 10.52
CA THR A 162 2.26 -17.66 11.74
C THR A 162 1.12 -18.38 12.46
N VAL A 163 -0.04 -17.72 12.58
CA VAL A 163 -1.25 -18.34 13.15
C VAL A 163 -1.75 -19.50 12.27
N GLY A 164 -1.86 -19.28 10.96
CA GLY A 164 -2.29 -20.31 10.00
C GLY A 164 -1.37 -21.54 9.99
N ARG A 165 -0.04 -21.35 9.97
CA ARG A 165 0.94 -22.43 10.08
C ARG A 165 0.88 -23.17 11.41
N THR A 166 0.55 -22.47 12.50
CA THR A 166 0.31 -23.10 13.80
C THR A 166 -0.92 -24.00 13.77
N LEU A 167 -2.01 -23.57 13.12
CA LEU A 167 -3.19 -24.42 12.91
C LEU A 167 -2.87 -25.68 12.09
N LEU A 168 -2.06 -25.56 11.04
CA LEU A 168 -1.64 -26.71 10.23
C LEU A 168 -0.72 -27.67 10.99
N ASN A 169 0.32 -27.15 11.64
CA ASN A 169 1.42 -27.97 12.16
C ASN A 169 1.18 -28.47 13.59
N VAL A 170 0.48 -27.71 14.43
CA VAL A 170 0.24 -28.04 15.85
C VAL A 170 -1.15 -28.60 16.06
N PHE A 171 -2.17 -28.01 15.45
CA PHE A 171 -3.56 -28.45 15.58
C PHE A 171 -4.00 -29.41 14.47
N HIS A 172 -3.12 -29.70 13.50
CA HIS A 172 -3.35 -30.65 12.41
C HIS A 172 -4.63 -30.38 11.60
N VAL A 173 -5.01 -29.09 11.49
CA VAL A 173 -6.11 -28.66 10.63
C VAL A 173 -5.68 -28.83 9.17
N ASN A 174 -6.58 -29.28 8.30
CA ASN A 174 -6.27 -29.35 6.87
C ASN A 174 -6.17 -27.95 6.22
N GLU A 175 -5.51 -27.87 5.06
CA GLU A 175 -5.24 -26.60 4.37
C GLU A 175 -6.50 -25.87 3.89
N TYR A 176 -7.62 -26.57 3.69
CA TYR A 176 -8.89 -25.98 3.24
C TYR A 176 -9.68 -25.31 4.37
N HIS A 177 -9.64 -25.88 5.57
CA HIS A 177 -10.35 -25.36 6.75
C HIS A 177 -9.56 -24.28 7.48
N MET A 178 -8.23 -24.32 7.38
CA MET A 178 -7.34 -23.39 8.06
C MET A 178 -7.66 -21.89 7.82
N PRO A 179 -7.99 -21.44 6.59
CA PRO A 179 -8.33 -20.03 6.36
C PRO A 179 -9.56 -19.56 7.15
N PHE A 180 -10.61 -20.39 7.18
CA PHE A 180 -11.84 -20.09 7.92
C PHE A 180 -11.59 -20.02 9.43
N LEU A 181 -10.86 -21.00 9.97
CA LEU A 181 -10.53 -21.06 11.41
C LEU A 181 -9.58 -19.93 11.84
N THR A 182 -8.63 -19.56 10.99
CA THR A 182 -7.79 -18.38 11.23
C THR A 182 -8.66 -17.13 11.31
N GLY A 183 -9.61 -16.94 10.39
CA GLY A 183 -10.60 -15.87 10.47
C GLY A 183 -11.37 -15.87 11.79
N ALA A 184 -11.81 -17.04 12.27
CA ALA A 184 -12.55 -17.20 13.53
C ALA A 184 -11.78 -16.65 14.74
N ILE A 185 -10.47 -16.92 14.83
CA ILE A 185 -9.60 -16.41 15.90
C ILE A 185 -9.56 -14.88 15.91
N PHE A 186 -9.59 -14.25 14.73
CA PHE A 186 -9.50 -12.80 14.59
C PHE A 186 -10.84 -12.06 14.64
N VAL A 187 -11.97 -12.76 14.78
CA VAL A 187 -13.29 -12.11 14.93
C VAL A 187 -13.34 -11.24 16.19
N LEU A 188 -12.86 -11.74 17.34
CA LEU A 188 -12.91 -10.98 18.59
C LEU A 188 -12.02 -9.71 18.53
N PRO A 189 -10.74 -9.78 18.11
CA PRO A 189 -9.95 -8.59 17.84
C PRO A 189 -10.60 -7.62 16.83
N LEU A 190 -11.19 -8.15 15.75
CA LEU A 190 -11.86 -7.33 14.74
C LEU A 190 -13.00 -6.52 15.34
N LEU A 191 -13.89 -7.16 16.11
CA LEU A 191 -15.03 -6.49 16.75
C LEU A 191 -14.56 -5.43 17.73
N LEU A 192 -13.52 -5.71 18.52
CA LEU A 192 -12.91 -4.76 19.44
C LEU A 192 -12.41 -3.51 18.70
N PHE A 193 -11.63 -3.69 17.63
CA PHE A 193 -11.07 -2.55 16.92
C PHE A 193 -12.09 -1.80 16.06
N VAL A 194 -13.10 -2.47 15.49
CA VAL A 194 -14.25 -1.82 14.86
C VAL A 194 -14.99 -0.96 15.89
N PHE A 195 -15.21 -1.47 17.10
CA PHE A 195 -15.81 -0.71 18.18
C PHE A 195 -14.98 0.53 18.54
N CYS A 196 -13.66 0.40 18.70
CA CYS A 196 -12.77 1.54 18.94
C CYS A 196 -12.81 2.58 17.81
N MET A 197 -12.91 2.15 16.56
CA MET A 197 -13.06 3.06 15.41
C MET A 197 -14.41 3.77 15.43
N GLU A 198 -15.48 3.09 15.84
CA GLU A 198 -16.82 3.67 15.94
C GLU A 198 -16.94 4.66 17.11
N LEU A 199 -16.07 4.58 18.11
CA LEU A 199 -15.96 5.58 19.18
C LEU A 199 -15.29 6.89 18.73
N MET A 200 -14.72 6.94 17.53
CA MET A 200 -14.07 8.15 17.02
C MET A 200 -15.09 9.28 16.82
N PRO A 201 -14.88 10.46 17.43
CA PRO A 201 -15.72 11.64 17.20
C PRO A 201 -15.51 12.18 15.77
N ALA A 202 -16.45 12.98 15.26
CA ALA A 202 -16.30 13.60 13.95
C ALA A 202 -15.05 14.51 13.87
N PRO A 203 -14.48 14.74 12.67
CA PRO A 203 -13.38 15.70 12.49
C PRO A 203 -13.76 17.09 13.01
N THR A 204 -12.80 17.76 13.68
CA THR A 204 -13.01 19.09 14.28
C THR A 204 -13.04 20.19 13.21
N ALA A 205 -13.49 21.40 13.59
CA ALA A 205 -13.44 22.54 12.67
C ALA A 205 -12.00 22.92 12.28
N GLU A 206 -11.03 22.74 13.18
CA GLU A 206 -9.61 22.95 12.87
C GLU A 206 -9.08 21.91 11.86
N ASP A 207 -9.50 20.66 11.98
CA ASP A 207 -9.16 19.59 11.04
C ASP A 207 -9.58 19.96 9.61
N GLN A 208 -10.78 20.54 9.45
CA GLN A 208 -11.30 20.97 8.16
C GLN A 208 -10.60 22.23 7.63
N LYS A 209 -10.24 23.19 8.48
CA LYS A 209 -9.52 24.41 8.09
C LYS A 209 -8.10 24.13 7.59
N LEU A 210 -7.42 23.14 8.17
CA LEU A 210 -6.04 22.79 7.83
C LEU A 210 -5.91 21.88 6.60
N ARG A 211 -7.01 21.34 6.07
CA ARG A 211 -7.01 20.48 4.88
C ARG A 211 -7.65 21.18 3.68
N THR A 212 -6.86 21.35 2.62
CA THR A 212 -7.36 21.81 1.32
C THR A 212 -8.38 20.83 0.75
N LYS A 213 -9.54 21.33 0.33
CA LYS A 213 -10.58 20.53 -0.33
C LYS A 213 -10.01 19.90 -1.61
N ARG A 214 -10.03 18.56 -1.69
CA ARG A 214 -9.58 17.80 -2.87
C ARG A 214 -10.66 17.92 -3.96
N SER A 215 -10.40 18.69 -5.01
CA SER A 215 -11.28 18.73 -6.19
C SER A 215 -10.85 17.66 -7.21
N PRO A 216 -11.78 16.87 -7.77
CA PRO A 216 -11.46 15.91 -8.81
C PRO A 216 -11.04 16.62 -10.11
N MET A 217 -10.10 16.04 -10.85
CA MET A 217 -9.69 16.56 -12.16
C MET A 217 -10.69 16.17 -13.25
N ASN A 218 -10.94 17.11 -14.16
CA ASN A 218 -11.63 16.83 -15.42
C ASN A 218 -10.69 16.12 -16.42
N ALA A 219 -11.23 15.66 -17.55
CA ALA A 219 -10.46 14.90 -18.54
C ALA A 219 -9.31 15.70 -19.19
N ALA A 220 -9.52 17.01 -19.43
CA ALA A 220 -8.52 17.88 -20.05
C ALA A 220 -7.33 18.11 -19.10
N GLU A 221 -7.60 18.36 -17.83
CA GLU A 221 -6.57 18.54 -16.79
C GLU A 221 -5.72 17.28 -16.62
N ARG A 222 -6.34 16.08 -16.67
CA ARG A 222 -5.60 14.80 -16.61
C ARG A 222 -4.64 14.65 -17.78
N LYS A 223 -5.09 14.97 -18.99
CA LYS A 223 -4.26 14.90 -20.20
C LYS A 223 -3.08 15.88 -20.12
N GLN A 224 -3.32 17.12 -19.72
CA GLN A 224 -2.28 18.13 -19.58
C GLN A 224 -1.25 17.76 -18.50
N PHE A 225 -1.72 17.24 -17.38
CA PHE A 225 -0.86 16.74 -16.31
C PHE A 225 0.03 15.59 -16.78
N LEU A 226 -0.57 14.58 -17.45
CA LEU A 226 0.19 13.44 -17.98
C LEU A 226 1.22 13.90 -19.00
N MET A 227 0.86 14.74 -19.97
CA MET A 227 1.79 15.24 -20.99
C MET A 227 2.97 16.01 -20.37
N ARG A 228 2.74 16.77 -19.31
CA ARG A 228 3.80 17.54 -18.64
C ARG A 228 4.81 16.67 -17.92
N PHE A 229 4.36 15.62 -17.24
CA PHE A 229 5.20 14.78 -16.37
C PHE A 229 5.43 13.36 -16.90
N LEU A 230 5.11 13.11 -18.18
CA LEU A 230 5.04 11.77 -18.77
C LEU A 230 6.31 10.94 -18.54
N PRO A 231 7.53 11.45 -18.79
CA PRO A 231 8.75 10.65 -18.61
C PRO A 231 8.94 10.20 -17.16
N GLY A 232 8.79 11.12 -16.19
CA GLY A 232 8.89 10.80 -14.76
C GLY A 232 7.79 9.87 -14.28
N ILE A 233 6.56 10.03 -14.79
CA ILE A 233 5.43 9.16 -14.44
C ILE A 233 5.64 7.74 -14.98
N ILE A 234 6.10 7.58 -16.23
CA ILE A 234 6.37 6.24 -16.80
C ILE A 234 7.44 5.52 -15.98
N LEU A 235 8.56 6.18 -15.69
CA LEU A 235 9.63 5.60 -14.86
C LEU A 235 9.11 5.18 -13.48
N THR A 236 8.31 6.05 -12.86
CA THR A 236 7.67 5.80 -11.58
C THR A 236 6.72 4.59 -11.63
N ILE A 237 5.90 4.47 -12.67
CA ILE A 237 4.97 3.34 -12.85
C ILE A 237 5.75 2.04 -13.03
N ILE A 238 6.85 2.03 -13.80
CA ILE A 238 7.69 0.83 -13.97
C ILE A 238 8.20 0.35 -12.60
N ILE A 239 8.77 1.24 -11.80
CA ILE A 239 9.28 0.90 -10.46
C ILE A 239 8.15 0.38 -9.57
N TYR A 240 7.01 1.07 -9.57
CA TYR A 240 5.85 0.70 -8.77
C TYR A 240 5.33 -0.70 -9.12
N VAL A 241 5.20 -1.02 -10.41
CA VAL A 241 4.73 -2.31 -10.89
C VAL A 241 5.72 -3.41 -10.49
N LEU A 242 7.02 -3.22 -10.72
CA LEU A 242 8.05 -4.20 -10.33
C LEU A 242 8.06 -4.47 -8.82
N LEU A 243 7.97 -3.43 -7.99
CA LEU A 243 7.90 -3.55 -6.53
C LEU A 243 6.62 -4.26 -6.09
N THR A 244 5.48 -3.94 -6.72
CA THR A 244 4.18 -4.57 -6.41
C THR A 244 4.22 -6.06 -6.72
N ILE A 245 4.72 -6.41 -7.90
CA ILE A 245 4.89 -7.79 -8.35
C ILE A 245 5.73 -8.58 -7.36
N MET A 246 6.97 -8.13 -7.10
CA MET A 246 7.89 -8.92 -6.27
C MET A 246 7.47 -8.96 -4.80
N ARG A 247 6.81 -7.90 -4.31
CA ARG A 247 6.15 -7.93 -2.99
C ARG A 247 5.04 -8.98 -2.97
N ASP A 248 4.18 -9.04 -3.98
CA ASP A 248 3.10 -10.03 -4.03
C ASP A 248 3.59 -11.46 -4.17
N VAL A 249 4.67 -11.69 -4.93
CA VAL A 249 5.34 -12.99 -4.98
C VAL A 249 5.90 -13.36 -3.60
N ARG A 250 6.68 -12.47 -2.97
CA ARG A 250 7.21 -12.69 -1.61
C ARG A 250 6.09 -13.03 -0.64
N ASP A 251 5.00 -12.27 -0.68
CA ASP A 251 3.94 -12.36 0.29
C ASP A 251 3.08 -13.63 0.10
N ASN A 252 2.68 -13.95 -1.12
CA ASN A 252 1.81 -15.10 -1.36
C ASN A 252 2.56 -16.44 -1.27
N PHE A 253 3.85 -16.46 -1.64
CA PHE A 253 4.67 -17.69 -1.70
C PHE A 253 5.78 -17.71 -0.65
N GLU A 254 5.61 -16.94 0.43
CA GLU A 254 6.63 -16.82 1.48
C GLU A 254 6.95 -18.18 2.13
N VAL A 255 5.93 -19.02 2.30
CA VAL A 255 6.07 -20.35 2.92
C VAL A 255 6.97 -21.24 2.06
N GLU A 256 6.78 -21.22 0.75
CA GLU A 256 7.56 -21.96 -0.24
C GLU A 256 8.98 -21.42 -0.33
N ILE A 257 9.15 -20.09 -0.35
CA ILE A 257 10.48 -19.46 -0.37
C ILE A 257 11.29 -19.86 0.88
N TRP A 258 10.69 -19.82 2.07
CA TRP A 258 11.39 -20.26 3.28
C TRP A 258 11.69 -21.76 3.28
N ALA A 259 10.78 -22.59 2.74
CA ALA A 259 11.00 -24.02 2.59
C ALA A 259 12.19 -24.33 1.66
N ASP A 260 12.29 -23.63 0.53
CA ASP A 260 13.43 -23.72 -0.41
C ASP A 260 14.75 -23.32 0.26
N LEU A 261 14.71 -22.37 1.20
CA LEU A 261 15.84 -21.93 1.99
C LEU A 261 16.17 -22.83 3.19
N GLY A 262 15.40 -23.91 3.39
CA GLY A 262 15.59 -24.87 4.49
C GLY A 262 15.08 -24.40 5.85
N VAL A 263 14.31 -23.30 5.92
CA VAL A 263 13.79 -22.73 7.17
C VAL A 263 12.30 -23.10 7.32
N LYS A 264 11.96 -23.82 8.40
CA LYS A 264 10.59 -24.32 8.64
C LYS A 264 9.91 -23.78 9.91
N SER A 265 10.54 -22.83 10.61
CA SER A 265 9.98 -22.28 11.86
C SER A 265 8.69 -21.50 11.59
N ASN A 266 7.61 -21.83 12.31
CA ASN A 266 6.33 -21.13 12.18
C ASN A 266 6.39 -19.66 12.56
N SER A 267 7.28 -19.26 13.48
CA SER A 267 7.34 -17.87 13.95
C SER A 267 8.17 -16.96 13.05
N ILE A 268 8.86 -17.52 12.03
CA ILE A 268 9.78 -16.75 11.18
C ILE A 268 9.05 -15.61 10.46
N TYR A 269 7.81 -15.86 10.00
CA TYR A 269 7.01 -14.90 9.26
C TYR A 269 6.71 -13.65 10.11
N THR A 270 6.19 -13.83 11.34
CA THR A 270 5.91 -12.70 12.24
C THR A 270 7.20 -11.98 12.61
N ASN A 271 8.27 -12.70 12.92
CA ASN A 271 9.53 -12.10 13.36
C ASN A 271 10.13 -11.18 12.29
N ILE A 272 10.26 -11.68 11.06
CA ILE A 272 10.85 -10.91 9.96
C ILE A 272 9.96 -9.75 9.55
N ASP A 273 8.66 -9.98 9.36
CA ASP A 273 7.76 -8.92 8.94
C ASP A 273 7.57 -7.86 10.03
N SER A 274 7.68 -8.20 11.33
CA SER A 274 7.67 -7.22 12.42
C SER A 274 8.88 -6.30 12.38
N ILE A 275 10.08 -6.86 12.20
CA ILE A 275 11.32 -6.08 12.08
C ILE A 275 11.21 -5.11 10.90
N ILE A 276 10.77 -5.60 9.74
CA ILE A 276 10.58 -4.76 8.55
C ILE A 276 9.55 -3.67 8.80
N SER A 277 8.40 -4.02 9.41
CA SER A 277 7.33 -3.08 9.72
C SER A 277 7.80 -1.93 10.60
N ILE A 278 8.58 -2.22 11.65
CA ILE A 278 9.12 -1.21 12.57
C ILE A 278 10.08 -0.27 11.84
N ILE A 279 11.02 -0.82 11.04
CA ILE A 279 11.99 0.01 10.31
C ILE A 279 11.29 0.92 9.30
N VAL A 280 10.32 0.38 8.54
CA VAL A 280 9.53 1.17 7.59
C VAL A 280 8.67 2.21 8.32
N LEU A 281 8.10 1.90 9.49
CA LEU A 281 7.36 2.87 10.31
C LEU A 281 8.21 4.05 10.72
N VAL A 282 9.42 3.78 11.22
CA VAL A 282 10.35 4.84 11.62
C VAL A 282 10.71 5.70 10.40
N ALA A 283 11.06 5.08 9.27
CA ALA A 283 11.40 5.79 8.04
C ALA A 283 10.25 6.70 7.55
N MET A 284 9.01 6.18 7.52
CA MET A 284 7.83 6.96 7.08
C MET A 284 7.48 8.07 8.07
N SER A 285 7.58 7.81 9.38
CA SER A 285 7.29 8.79 10.43
C SER A 285 8.28 9.96 10.39
N LEU A 286 9.57 9.69 10.21
CA LEU A 286 10.60 10.72 10.06
C LEU A 286 10.36 11.59 8.82
N LEU A 287 9.83 11.01 7.75
CA LEU A 287 9.58 11.76 6.52
C LEU A 287 8.40 12.73 6.65
N ILE A 288 7.37 12.40 7.45
CA ILE A 288 6.25 13.31 7.74
C ILE A 288 6.73 14.61 8.41
N LEU A 289 7.86 14.58 9.12
CA LEU A 289 8.46 15.77 9.75
C LEU A 289 9.08 16.75 8.73
N VAL A 290 9.27 16.33 7.47
CA VAL A 290 9.91 17.14 6.43
C VAL A 290 8.89 18.10 5.80
N LYS A 291 8.88 19.35 6.29
CA LYS A 291 7.93 20.39 5.85
C LYS A 291 8.11 20.83 4.38
N LYS A 292 9.34 20.83 3.84
CA LYS A 292 9.61 21.30 2.47
C LYS A 292 9.24 20.20 1.46
N ASN A 293 8.23 20.44 0.63
CA ASN A 293 7.69 19.45 -0.32
C ASN A 293 8.76 18.88 -1.27
N LEU A 294 9.59 19.73 -1.89
CA LEU A 294 10.65 19.26 -2.79
C LEU A 294 11.69 18.38 -2.05
N LYS A 295 12.08 18.77 -0.83
CA LYS A 295 13.03 17.98 -0.02
C LYS A 295 12.41 16.64 0.38
N ALA A 296 11.15 16.64 0.84
CA ALA A 296 10.42 15.42 1.15
C ALA A 296 10.33 14.50 -0.08
N PHE A 297 9.99 15.07 -1.24
CA PHE A 297 9.89 14.34 -2.50
C PHE A 297 11.23 13.72 -2.94
N SER A 298 12.34 14.44 -2.78
CA SER A 298 13.68 13.90 -3.05
C SER A 298 14.07 12.80 -2.05
N ILE A 299 13.77 12.95 -0.75
CA ILE A 299 14.07 11.90 0.24
C ILE A 299 13.25 10.64 -0.06
N ILE A 300 11.99 10.78 -0.48
CA ILE A 300 11.17 9.64 -0.91
C ILE A 300 11.87 8.88 -2.06
N HIS A 301 12.37 9.57 -3.08
CA HIS A 301 13.11 8.93 -4.16
C HIS A 301 14.36 8.21 -3.65
N LEU A 302 15.12 8.84 -2.74
CA LEU A 302 16.30 8.22 -2.16
C LEU A 302 15.95 6.97 -1.35
N LEU A 303 14.81 6.95 -0.64
CA LEU A 303 14.32 5.75 0.03
C LEU A 303 13.96 4.64 -0.96
N ILE A 304 13.33 4.98 -2.09
CA ILE A 304 12.98 4.01 -3.14
C ILE A 304 14.24 3.44 -3.80
N ILE A 305 15.20 4.30 -4.18
CA ILE A 305 16.48 3.90 -4.76
C ILE A 305 17.27 3.06 -3.76
N GLY A 306 17.34 3.50 -2.50
CA GLY A 306 17.98 2.76 -1.41
C GLY A 306 17.34 1.39 -1.18
N GLY A 307 16.02 1.29 -1.28
CA GLY A 307 15.29 0.02 -1.25
C GLY A 307 15.68 -0.90 -2.39
N CYS A 308 15.74 -0.39 -3.63
CA CYS A 308 16.18 -1.17 -4.80
C CYS A 308 17.63 -1.64 -4.65
N LEU A 309 18.54 -0.76 -4.23
CA LEU A 309 19.94 -1.10 -3.98
C LEU A 309 20.07 -2.15 -2.87
N LEU A 310 19.34 -2.00 -1.77
CA LEU A 310 19.34 -2.96 -0.67
C LEU A 310 18.92 -4.35 -1.14
N VAL A 311 17.88 -4.43 -1.97
CA VAL A 311 17.40 -5.67 -2.59
C VAL A 311 18.46 -6.28 -3.50
N GLY A 312 19.02 -5.49 -4.44
CA GLY A 312 20.01 -5.99 -5.39
C GLY A 312 21.29 -6.46 -4.72
N VAL A 313 21.88 -5.62 -3.84
CA VAL A 313 23.12 -5.93 -3.13
C VAL A 313 22.94 -7.12 -2.19
N SER A 314 21.85 -7.17 -1.40
CA SER A 314 21.62 -8.33 -0.52
C SER A 314 21.47 -9.63 -1.32
N THR A 315 20.82 -9.58 -2.49
CA THR A 315 20.67 -10.75 -3.36
C THR A 315 21.99 -11.21 -3.96
N MET A 316 22.87 -10.27 -4.35
CA MET A 316 24.23 -10.60 -4.79
C MET A 316 25.04 -11.25 -3.66
N LEU A 317 25.03 -10.65 -2.46
CA LEU A 317 25.72 -11.20 -1.29
C LEU A 317 25.20 -12.60 -0.92
N PHE A 318 23.88 -12.80 -1.02
CA PHE A 318 23.26 -14.10 -0.79
C PHE A 318 23.71 -15.14 -1.82
N THR A 319 23.74 -14.77 -3.11
CA THR A 319 24.21 -15.64 -4.20
C THR A 319 25.68 -16.03 -4.01
N MET A 320 26.50 -15.11 -3.49
CA MET A 320 27.89 -15.35 -3.11
C MET A 320 28.06 -16.11 -1.79
N LYS A 321 26.96 -16.53 -1.14
CA LYS A 321 26.91 -17.21 0.16
C LYS A 321 27.56 -16.41 1.31
N LEU A 322 27.63 -15.08 1.19
CA LEU A 322 28.22 -14.19 2.21
C LEU A 322 27.24 -13.84 3.33
N ILE A 323 25.94 -13.97 3.10
CA ILE A 323 24.90 -13.72 4.09
C ILE A 323 23.95 -14.90 4.20
N SER A 324 23.35 -15.07 5.38
CA SER A 324 22.39 -16.14 5.65
C SER A 324 21.06 -15.93 4.90
N PRO A 325 20.27 -17.00 4.66
CA PRO A 325 18.92 -16.89 4.12
C PRO A 325 18.03 -15.91 4.90
N ILE A 326 18.15 -15.89 6.23
CA ILE A 326 17.36 -15.02 7.10
C ILE A 326 17.71 -13.55 6.87
N SER A 327 19.01 -13.24 6.83
CA SER A 327 19.49 -11.88 6.55
C SER A 327 19.06 -11.41 5.17
N TRP A 328 19.16 -12.26 4.15
CA TRP A 328 18.74 -11.95 2.79
C TRP A 328 17.23 -11.67 2.70
N MET A 329 16.37 -12.58 3.18
CA MET A 329 14.91 -12.38 3.14
C MET A 329 14.46 -11.15 3.93
N THR A 330 15.18 -10.80 5.00
CA THR A 330 14.94 -9.57 5.77
C THR A 330 15.30 -8.32 4.95
N MET A 331 16.50 -8.28 4.36
CA MET A 331 16.97 -7.14 3.57
C MET A 331 16.17 -6.96 2.27
N ALA A 332 15.88 -8.06 1.58
CA ALA A 332 15.06 -8.06 0.37
C ALA A 332 13.63 -7.60 0.68
N GLY A 333 13.02 -8.15 1.74
CA GLY A 333 11.72 -7.69 2.22
C GLY A 333 11.72 -6.20 2.58
N LEU A 334 12.69 -5.77 3.38
CA LEU A 334 12.84 -4.37 3.78
C LEU A 334 12.97 -3.43 2.58
N GLY A 335 13.82 -3.77 1.60
CA GLY A 335 14.01 -2.90 0.45
C GLY A 335 12.80 -2.86 -0.49
N LEU A 336 12.09 -3.97 -0.67
CA LEU A 336 10.80 -3.99 -1.39
C LEU A 336 9.77 -3.07 -0.71
N TYR A 337 9.63 -3.13 0.61
CA TYR A 337 8.67 -2.29 1.33
C TYR A 337 9.10 -0.82 1.46
N LEU A 338 10.40 -0.53 1.60
CA LEU A 338 10.91 0.85 1.54
C LEU A 338 10.66 1.51 0.18
N GLY A 339 10.68 0.74 -0.91
CA GLY A 339 10.29 1.21 -2.23
C GLY A 339 8.77 1.35 -2.40
N TYR A 340 8.00 0.37 -1.93
CA TYR A 340 6.57 0.27 -2.20
C TYR A 340 5.69 1.21 -1.36
N VAL A 341 5.96 1.30 -0.05
CA VAL A 341 5.11 2.05 0.88
C VAL A 341 5.02 3.54 0.57
N PRO A 342 6.11 4.26 0.20
CA PRO A 342 6.01 5.68 -0.12
C PRO A 342 5.05 6.00 -1.27
N TYR A 343 4.94 5.12 -2.27
CA TYR A 343 4.00 5.32 -3.39
C TYR A 343 2.55 5.33 -2.95
N ASN A 344 2.21 4.51 -1.95
CA ASN A 344 0.85 4.39 -1.43
C ASN A 344 0.50 5.53 -0.46
N ALA A 345 1.48 6.03 0.29
CA ALA A 345 1.21 6.97 1.37
C ALA A 345 1.37 8.44 0.96
N ILE A 346 2.41 8.80 0.20
CA ILE A 346 2.93 10.18 0.21
C ILE A 346 3.58 10.66 -1.10
N PHE A 347 4.06 9.76 -1.96
CA PHE A 347 4.85 10.12 -3.15
C PHE A 347 4.10 11.10 -4.05
N PHE A 348 2.90 10.72 -4.48
CA PHE A 348 2.10 11.50 -5.40
C PHE A 348 1.60 12.81 -4.77
N GLU A 349 1.28 12.80 -3.47
CA GLU A 349 0.93 14.03 -2.74
C GLU A 349 2.09 15.03 -2.76
N ARG A 350 3.30 14.58 -2.42
CA ARG A 350 4.49 15.45 -2.40
C ARG A 350 4.91 15.89 -3.79
N MET A 351 4.73 15.06 -4.81
CA MET A 351 4.94 15.44 -6.21
C MET A 351 4.03 16.60 -6.60
N ILE A 352 2.71 16.47 -6.39
CA ILE A 352 1.74 17.49 -6.76
C ILE A 352 1.97 18.78 -5.97
N ALA A 353 2.24 18.67 -4.67
CA ALA A 353 2.56 19.81 -3.81
C ALA A 353 3.88 20.51 -4.20
N THR A 354 4.83 19.80 -4.79
CA THR A 354 6.09 20.36 -5.29
C THR A 354 5.89 21.20 -6.54
N PHE A 355 5.02 20.75 -7.45
CA PHE A 355 4.76 21.41 -8.73
C PHE A 355 3.52 22.34 -8.72
N ASN A 356 2.90 22.56 -7.56
CA ASN A 356 1.72 23.40 -7.34
C ASN A 356 0.59 23.16 -8.35
N TYR A 357 0.41 21.91 -8.77
CA TYR A 357 -0.62 21.57 -9.74
C TYR A 357 -1.93 21.24 -9.01
N LYS A 358 -3.08 21.78 -9.44
CA LYS A 358 -4.38 21.32 -8.93
C LYS A 358 -4.67 19.96 -9.57
N SER A 359 -4.34 18.88 -8.88
CA SER A 359 -4.48 17.52 -9.42
C SER A 359 -4.98 16.55 -8.36
N ASN A 360 -5.77 15.57 -8.82
CA ASN A 360 -6.24 14.46 -8.01
C ASN A 360 -5.20 13.33 -8.07
N VAL A 361 -4.44 13.18 -6.98
CA VAL A 361 -3.50 12.08 -6.72
C VAL A 361 -4.09 10.71 -7.05
N GLY A 362 -5.38 10.53 -6.76
CA GLY A 362 -6.07 9.25 -6.87
C GLY A 362 -6.03 8.67 -8.27
N PHE A 363 -6.07 9.49 -9.33
CA PHE A 363 -6.05 8.97 -10.70
C PHE A 363 -4.77 8.19 -11.03
N ILE A 364 -3.59 8.76 -10.71
CA ILE A 364 -2.30 8.12 -11.01
C ILE A 364 -2.13 6.87 -10.13
N MET A 365 -2.54 6.96 -8.87
CA MET A 365 -2.51 5.82 -7.95
C MET A 365 -3.38 4.67 -8.47
N TYR A 366 -4.59 4.94 -8.98
CA TYR A 366 -5.43 3.90 -9.59
C TYR A 366 -4.82 3.28 -10.84
N VAL A 367 -4.19 4.08 -11.71
CA VAL A 367 -3.48 3.56 -12.90
C VAL A 367 -2.32 2.66 -12.47
N ALA A 368 -1.50 3.12 -11.53
CA ALA A 368 -0.35 2.38 -11.03
C ALA A 368 -0.80 1.06 -10.35
N ASP A 369 -1.82 1.09 -9.50
CA ASP A 369 -2.40 -0.09 -8.84
C ASP A 369 -2.95 -1.10 -9.85
N SER A 370 -3.68 -0.63 -10.87
CA SER A 370 -4.25 -1.51 -11.90
C SER A 370 -3.15 -2.23 -12.68
N MET A 371 -2.10 -1.49 -13.07
CA MET A 371 -0.93 -2.08 -13.73
C MET A 371 -0.17 -3.04 -12.81
N GLY A 372 -0.08 -2.73 -11.52
CA GLY A 372 0.56 -3.57 -10.52
C GLY A 372 -0.15 -4.92 -10.34
N TYR A 373 -1.48 -4.92 -10.23
CA TYR A 373 -2.26 -6.16 -10.12
C TYR A 373 -2.24 -6.97 -11.41
N LEU A 374 -2.38 -6.32 -12.57
CA LEU A 374 -2.25 -7.00 -13.86
C LEU A 374 -0.86 -7.65 -13.99
N GLY A 375 0.20 -6.91 -13.66
CA GLY A 375 1.56 -7.44 -13.65
C GLY A 375 1.72 -8.63 -12.70
N SER A 376 1.11 -8.57 -11.52
CA SER A 376 1.17 -9.64 -10.52
C SER A 376 0.44 -10.91 -10.96
N VAL A 377 -0.66 -10.80 -11.70
CA VAL A 377 -1.31 -11.99 -12.30
C VAL A 377 -0.48 -12.52 -13.47
N SER A 378 -0.04 -11.63 -14.37
CA SER A 378 0.73 -11.99 -15.56
C SER A 378 2.02 -12.73 -15.21
N ILE A 379 2.75 -12.27 -14.20
CA ILE A 379 4.03 -12.88 -13.83
C ILE A 379 3.88 -14.31 -13.29
N LEU A 380 2.78 -14.58 -12.57
CA LEU A 380 2.50 -15.92 -12.05
C LEU A 380 2.19 -16.88 -13.20
N LEU A 381 1.42 -16.42 -14.19
CA LEU A 381 1.15 -17.20 -15.41
C LEU A 381 2.43 -17.43 -16.22
N VAL A 382 3.32 -16.44 -16.32
CA VAL A 382 4.62 -16.59 -16.98
C VAL A 382 5.50 -17.62 -16.27
N LYS A 383 5.54 -17.61 -14.93
CA LYS A 383 6.27 -18.62 -14.15
C LYS A 383 5.69 -20.01 -14.41
N GLU A 384 4.37 -20.18 -14.28
CA GLU A 384 3.74 -21.50 -14.36
C GLU A 384 3.73 -22.09 -15.77
N LEU A 385 3.46 -21.28 -16.81
CA LEU A 385 3.39 -21.76 -18.20
C LEU A 385 4.77 -21.77 -18.89
N GLY A 386 5.67 -20.84 -18.53
CA GLY A 386 6.97 -20.69 -19.18
C GLY A 386 8.09 -21.46 -18.48
N HIS A 387 8.10 -21.50 -17.15
CA HIS A 387 9.15 -22.11 -16.35
C HIS A 387 8.60 -22.92 -15.16
N PRO A 388 7.70 -23.90 -15.36
CA PRO A 388 6.97 -24.59 -14.28
C PRO A 388 7.87 -25.19 -13.20
N ASN A 389 9.07 -25.67 -13.59
CA ASN A 389 10.01 -26.36 -12.71
C ASN A 389 10.87 -25.44 -11.83
N ILE A 390 10.80 -24.12 -12.02
CA ILE A 390 11.55 -23.18 -11.18
C ILE A 390 10.92 -23.12 -9.78
N SER A 391 11.75 -23.25 -8.74
CA SER A 391 11.31 -23.10 -7.36
C SER A 391 10.91 -21.65 -7.08
N TRP A 392 10.01 -21.43 -6.11
CA TRP A 392 9.57 -20.08 -5.74
C TRP A 392 10.72 -19.24 -5.17
N GLY A 393 11.63 -19.85 -4.41
CA GLY A 393 12.83 -19.19 -3.89
C GLY A 393 13.75 -18.69 -5.00
N HIS A 394 14.05 -19.52 -6.00
CA HIS A 394 14.89 -19.13 -7.13
C HIS A 394 14.19 -18.10 -8.04
N PHE A 395 12.90 -18.27 -8.28
CA PHE A 395 12.08 -17.30 -9.01
C PHE A 395 12.10 -15.93 -8.31
N PHE A 396 11.91 -15.93 -7.00
CA PHE A 396 11.97 -14.72 -6.18
C PHE A 396 13.35 -14.07 -6.28
N GLN A 397 14.44 -14.84 -6.13
CA GLN A 397 15.82 -14.37 -6.24
C GLN A 397 16.10 -13.66 -7.57
N GLN A 398 15.69 -14.24 -8.69
CA GLN A 398 15.84 -13.62 -10.01
C GLN A 398 15.02 -12.34 -10.16
N GLY A 399 13.74 -12.39 -9.74
CA GLY A 399 12.85 -11.24 -9.84
C GLY A 399 13.31 -10.06 -9.00
N VAL A 400 13.81 -10.30 -7.78
CA VAL A 400 14.32 -9.22 -6.93
C VAL A 400 15.63 -8.61 -7.45
N MET A 401 16.46 -9.39 -8.16
CA MET A 401 17.61 -8.83 -8.87
C MET A 401 17.19 -7.86 -9.98
N ILE A 402 16.12 -8.19 -10.72
CA ILE A 402 15.53 -7.29 -11.73
C ILE A 402 15.02 -6.01 -11.07
N VAL A 403 14.35 -6.11 -9.91
CA VAL A 403 13.92 -4.93 -9.14
C VAL A 403 15.12 -4.07 -8.76
N GLY A 404 16.20 -4.67 -8.26
CA GLY A 404 17.39 -3.93 -7.86
C GLY A 404 18.02 -3.15 -9.02
N LEU A 405 18.16 -3.78 -10.19
CA LEU A 405 18.77 -3.17 -11.36
C LEU A 405 17.84 -2.19 -12.08
N VAL A 406 16.69 -2.67 -12.56
CA VAL A 406 15.75 -1.84 -13.34
C VAL A 406 15.09 -0.79 -12.46
N GLY A 407 14.62 -1.18 -11.27
CA GLY A 407 14.03 -0.25 -10.31
C GLY A 407 15.02 0.81 -9.84
N GLY A 408 16.28 0.44 -9.61
CA GLY A 408 17.35 1.37 -9.25
C GLY A 408 17.63 2.39 -10.36
N ILE A 409 17.83 1.93 -11.60
CA ILE A 409 18.07 2.80 -12.76
C ILE A 409 16.89 3.73 -12.99
N CYS A 410 15.67 3.20 -13.06
CA CYS A 410 14.46 4.02 -13.24
C CYS A 410 14.29 5.03 -12.09
N GLY A 411 14.59 4.64 -10.84
CA GLY A 411 14.50 5.52 -9.68
C GLY A 411 15.45 6.71 -9.78
N VAL A 412 16.71 6.47 -10.17
CA VAL A 412 17.71 7.51 -10.39
C VAL A 412 17.29 8.44 -11.53
N LEU A 413 16.88 7.87 -12.67
CA LEU A 413 16.42 8.67 -13.82
C LEU A 413 15.19 9.51 -13.48
N SER A 414 14.23 8.95 -12.73
CA SER A 414 13.03 9.66 -12.28
C SER A 414 13.39 10.83 -11.35
N LEU A 415 14.31 10.59 -10.40
CA LEU A 415 14.80 11.64 -9.51
C LEU A 415 15.49 12.77 -10.28
N ILE A 416 16.39 12.44 -11.21
CA ILE A 416 17.09 13.43 -12.05
C ILE A 416 16.07 14.26 -12.84
N TYR A 417 15.11 13.59 -13.49
CA TYR A 417 14.06 14.25 -14.27
C TYR A 417 13.24 15.24 -13.42
N PHE A 418 12.78 14.83 -12.25
CA PHE A 418 11.97 15.70 -11.39
C PHE A 418 12.77 16.84 -10.77
N LEU A 419 14.04 16.62 -10.41
CA LEU A 419 14.92 17.67 -9.92
C LEU A 419 15.22 18.71 -11.00
N GLN A 420 15.47 18.28 -12.24
CA GLN A 420 15.66 19.18 -13.38
C GLN A 420 14.38 19.97 -13.68
N SER A 421 13.22 19.30 -13.65
CA SER A 421 11.91 19.92 -13.87
C SER A 421 11.53 20.92 -12.76
N ALA A 422 12.09 20.77 -11.56
CA ALA A 422 11.87 21.68 -10.43
C ALA A 422 12.83 22.88 -10.43
N ARG A 423 13.88 22.89 -11.26
CA ARG A 423 14.76 24.07 -11.39
C ARG A 423 13.96 25.21 -12.05
N PRO A 424 14.04 26.46 -11.54
CA PRO A 424 13.47 27.60 -12.22
C PRO A 424 14.06 27.69 -13.63
N SER A 425 13.22 27.68 -14.66
CA SER A 425 13.70 27.89 -16.03
C SER A 425 14.40 29.24 -16.12
N GLN A 426 15.53 29.35 -16.83
CA GLN A 426 16.19 30.64 -17.08
C GLN A 426 15.19 31.66 -17.67
N ASN A 427 14.23 31.22 -18.49
CA ASN A 427 13.15 32.05 -19.01
C ASN A 427 12.19 32.60 -17.94
N SER A 428 11.98 31.91 -16.82
CA SER A 428 11.18 32.44 -15.70
C SER A 428 11.92 33.53 -14.92
N LYS A 429 13.24 33.39 -14.76
CA LYS A 429 14.10 34.42 -14.16
C LYS A 429 14.22 35.65 -15.06
N LEU A 430 14.40 35.46 -16.36
CA LEU A 430 14.41 36.53 -17.37
C LEU A 430 13.05 37.25 -17.44
N LYS A 431 11.91 36.53 -17.37
CA LYS A 431 10.59 37.18 -17.29
C LYS A 431 10.38 37.96 -16.00
N SER A 432 10.75 37.41 -14.83
CA SER A 432 10.64 38.14 -13.56
C SER A 432 11.57 39.35 -13.49
N GLN A 433 12.75 39.27 -14.11
CA GLN A 433 13.69 40.39 -14.21
C GLN A 433 13.21 41.45 -15.21
N ASN A 434 12.62 41.05 -16.34
CA ASN A 434 12.03 41.99 -17.30
C ASN A 434 10.74 42.63 -16.79
N GLU A 435 9.92 41.92 -15.99
CA GLU A 435 8.75 42.51 -15.31
C GLU A 435 9.17 43.48 -14.20
N GLN A 436 10.20 43.15 -13.41
CA GLN A 436 10.77 44.08 -12.42
C GLN A 436 11.46 45.29 -13.06
N ALA A 437 12.15 45.11 -14.20
CA ALA A 437 12.76 46.20 -14.95
C ALA A 437 11.72 47.07 -15.68
N GLY A 438 10.63 46.48 -16.18
CA GLY A 438 9.51 47.21 -16.79
C GLY A 438 8.70 48.04 -15.79
N LEU A 439 8.61 47.61 -14.53
CA LEU A 439 8.00 48.38 -13.45
C LEU A 439 8.87 49.57 -13.01
N LEU A 440 10.20 49.43 -13.04
CA LEU A 440 11.14 50.53 -12.75
C LEU A 440 11.31 51.53 -13.90
N GLY A 441 11.00 51.14 -15.14
CA GLY A 441 11.11 52.00 -16.32
C GLY A 441 9.92 52.96 -16.53
N ASN A 442 8.78 52.72 -15.88
CA ASN A 442 7.57 53.54 -16.04
C ASN A 442 7.46 54.72 -15.06
N ASP A 443 8.30 54.78 -14.01
CA ASP A 443 8.25 55.85 -13.01
C ASP A 443 8.97 57.15 -13.45
N HIS A 444 9.61 57.18 -14.62
CA HIS A 444 10.32 58.36 -15.13
C HIS A 444 9.59 59.20 -16.18
N LEU A 445 8.33 58.89 -16.53
CA LEU A 445 7.58 59.61 -17.58
C LEU A 445 6.41 60.48 -17.08
N ILE A 446 6.22 60.65 -15.76
CA ILE A 446 5.12 61.45 -15.20
C ILE A 446 5.67 62.61 -14.35
N THR A 447 6.50 63.47 -14.93
CA THR A 447 6.74 64.83 -14.41
C THR A 447 6.87 65.82 -15.57
N GLY A 448 5.85 65.88 -16.42
CA GLY A 448 5.67 66.93 -17.42
C GLY A 448 4.68 67.97 -16.91
N ASN A 449 5.19 69.03 -16.30
CA ASN A 449 4.43 70.21 -15.89
C ASN A 449 3.95 71.00 -17.12
N PRO A 450 2.69 71.48 -17.18
CA PRO A 450 2.37 72.60 -18.04
C PRO A 450 1.96 73.84 -17.23
N ILE A 451 2.68 74.91 -17.53
CA ILE A 451 2.37 76.30 -17.24
C ILE A 451 1.22 76.74 -18.17
N ASN A 452 0.10 77.21 -17.60
CA ASN A 452 -0.59 78.49 -17.86
C ASN A 452 -1.98 78.50 -17.22
#